data_AF-A0A9D2R735-F1
#
_entry.id   AF-A0A9D2R735-F1
#
_cell.length_a   1.000
_cell.length_b   1.000
_cell.length_c   1.000
_cell.angle_alpha   90.00
_cell.angle_beta   90.00
_cell.angle_gamma   90.00
#
_symmetry.space_group_name_H-M   'P 1'
#
loop_
_entity.id
_entity.type
_entity.pdbx_description
1 polymer ?
#
loop_
_entity_poly.entity_id
_entity_poly.type
_entity_poly.pdbx_seq_one_letter_code
_entity_poly.pdbx_strand_id
1 'polypeptide(L)'
;LSGTGSAIGVGIAGQAAAGVVTEDPGKFAKVLIIQLLPGTQGLYGLLVGFITLSKIGILGGGVADVSVTTGLLILAACLPIGIVGLLSGISQGKTAAAAIGIVAKKPEQFGKAMLFPAMVETYAILALLVSFLAVNGIQV
;
A
#
# COMPACT_ATOMS: atom_id res chain seq x y z
N LEU A 1 6.00 5.77 6.09
CA LEU A 1 6.71 4.76 5.28
C LEU A 1 5.78 4.12 4.24
N SER A 2 4.75 3.38 4.65
CA SER A 2 3.84 2.70 3.71
C SER A 2 3.20 3.63 2.65
N GLY A 3 2.72 4.80 3.07
CA GLY A 3 2.19 5.82 2.14
C GLY A 3 3.21 6.33 1.13
N THR A 4 4.50 6.39 1.47
CA THR A 4 5.58 6.72 0.54
C THR A 4 5.76 5.64 -0.51
N GLY A 5 5.69 4.36 -0.12
CA GLY A 5 5.70 3.23 -1.05
C GLY A 5 4.58 3.32 -2.07
N SER A 6 3.36 3.62 -1.60
CA SER A 6 2.21 3.83 -2.49
C SER A 6 2.38 5.03 -3.40
N ALA A 7 2.82 6.19 -2.89
CA ALA A 7 3.01 7.38 -3.72
C ALA A 7 4.01 7.13 -4.86
N ILE A 8 5.14 6.45 -4.56
CA ILE A 8 6.14 6.08 -5.56
C ILE A 8 5.55 5.06 -6.54
N GLY A 9 4.89 4.01 -6.03
CA GLY A 9 4.32 2.95 -6.86
C GLY A 9 3.24 3.44 -7.83
N VAL A 10 2.32 4.26 -7.33
CA VAL A 10 1.27 4.93 -8.13
C VAL A 10 1.92 5.87 -9.14
N GLY A 11 2.97 6.62 -8.76
CA GLY A 11 3.71 7.48 -9.69
C GLY A 11 4.34 6.72 -10.86
N ILE A 12 5.01 5.59 -10.58
CA ILE A 12 5.63 4.73 -11.60
C ILE A 12 4.57 4.20 -12.57
N ALA A 13 3.46 3.67 -12.05
CA ALA A 13 2.40 3.14 -12.89
C ALA A 13 1.67 4.26 -13.68
N GLY A 14 1.49 5.44 -13.06
CA GLY A 14 0.89 6.61 -13.67
C GLY A 14 1.69 7.16 -14.84
N GLN A 15 3.02 7.15 -14.77
CA GLN A 15 3.89 7.51 -15.91
C GLN A 15 3.66 6.58 -17.10
N ALA A 16 3.55 5.27 -16.88
CA ALA A 16 3.22 4.31 -17.94
C ALA A 16 1.80 4.51 -18.48
N ALA A 17 0.82 4.75 -17.59
CA ALA A 17 -0.57 5.01 -17.97
C ALA A 17 -0.69 6.26 -18.86
N ALA A 18 0.00 7.35 -18.50
CA ALA A 18 0.02 8.58 -19.28
C ALA A 18 0.53 8.34 -20.71
N GLY A 19 1.62 7.58 -20.86
CA GLY A 19 2.14 7.22 -22.19
C GLY A 19 1.12 6.45 -23.03
N VAL A 20 0.38 5.50 -22.44
CA VAL A 20 -0.67 4.78 -23.16
C VAL A 20 -1.83 5.68 -23.56
N VAL A 21 -2.23 6.60 -22.68
CA VAL A 21 -3.35 7.53 -22.93
C VAL A 21 -3.03 8.55 -24.01
N THR A 22 -1.76 8.98 -24.13
CA THR A 22 -1.32 9.85 -25.23
C THR A 22 -1.52 9.19 -26.60
N GLU A 23 -1.26 7.89 -26.70
CA GLU A 23 -1.42 7.13 -27.95
C GLU A 23 -2.88 6.70 -28.19
N ASP A 24 -3.59 6.29 -27.14
CA ASP A 24 -4.96 5.81 -27.22
C ASP A 24 -5.77 6.22 -25.98
N PRO A 25 -6.47 7.36 -26.03
CA PRO A 25 -7.32 7.84 -24.94
C PRO A 25 -8.44 6.87 -24.52
N GLY A 26 -8.87 5.98 -25.43
CA GLY A 26 -9.91 4.99 -25.16
C GLY A 26 -9.51 3.95 -24.11
N LYS A 27 -8.21 3.84 -23.80
CA LYS A 27 -7.68 2.92 -22.79
C LYS A 27 -7.61 3.51 -21.37
N PHE A 28 -7.99 4.78 -21.18
CA PHE A 28 -7.86 5.51 -19.92
C PHE A 28 -8.38 4.73 -18.71
N ALA A 29 -9.63 4.26 -18.73
CA ALA A 29 -10.22 3.59 -17.58
C ALA A 29 -9.46 2.32 -17.17
N LYS A 30 -8.95 1.55 -18.15
CA LYS A 30 -8.20 0.31 -17.90
C LYS A 30 -6.86 0.61 -17.25
N VAL A 31 -6.12 1.58 -17.77
CA VAL A 31 -4.79 1.92 -17.20
C VAL A 31 -4.92 2.65 -15.87
N LEU A 32 -5.99 3.42 -15.66
CA LEU A 32 -6.30 4.06 -14.37
C LEU A 32 -6.56 3.01 -13.27
N ILE A 33 -7.27 1.93 -13.57
CA ILE A 33 -7.50 0.87 -12.58
C ILE A 33 -6.17 0.21 -12.20
N ILE A 34 -5.34 -0.15 -13.17
CA ILE A 34 -4.05 -0.80 -12.89
C ILE A 34 -3.11 0.11 -12.10
N GLN A 35 -3.05 1.42 -12.43
CA GLN A 35 -2.16 2.34 -11.73
C GLN A 35 -2.59 2.68 -10.29
N LEU A 36 -3.86 2.42 -9.93
CA LEU A 36 -4.36 2.61 -8.56
C LEU A 36 -4.03 1.44 -7.63
N LEU A 37 -3.69 0.26 -8.16
CA LEU A 37 -3.38 -0.93 -7.35
C LEU A 37 -2.26 -0.71 -6.30
N PRO A 38 -1.15 -0.03 -6.62
CA PRO A 38 -0.10 0.28 -5.64
C PRO A 38 -0.53 1.26 -4.52
N GLY A 39 -1.77 1.77 -4.54
CA GLY A 39 -2.29 2.68 -3.53
C GLY A 39 -2.67 2.01 -2.20
N THR A 40 -2.85 0.69 -2.18
CA THR A 40 -3.42 -0.02 -1.02
C THR A 40 -2.48 -0.05 0.19
N GLN A 41 -1.16 -0.08 -0.01
CA GLN A 41 -0.17 -0.07 1.06
C GLN A 41 -0.32 1.18 1.94
N GLY A 42 -0.55 2.34 1.32
CA GLY A 42 -0.79 3.59 2.02
C GLY A 42 -1.99 3.49 2.96
N LEU A 43 -3.08 2.89 2.51
CA LEU A 43 -4.29 2.65 3.33
C LEU A 43 -4.02 1.69 4.48
N TYR A 44 -3.24 0.63 4.27
CA TYR A 44 -2.86 -0.31 5.32
C TYR A 44 -2.01 0.35 6.41
N GLY A 45 -1.03 1.17 6.01
CA GLY A 45 -0.23 1.94 6.94
C GLY A 45 -1.04 2.98 7.71
N LEU A 46 -2.01 3.62 7.04
CA LEU A 46 -2.95 4.54 7.67
C LEU A 46 -3.80 3.82 8.72
N LEU A 47 -4.34 2.64 8.40
CA LEU A 47 -5.15 1.84 9.32
C LEU A 47 -4.38 1.50 10.61
N VAL A 48 -3.17 0.96 10.49
CA VAL A 48 -2.33 0.64 11.66
C VAL A 48 -1.97 1.90 12.45
N GLY A 49 -1.67 3.00 11.77
CA GLY A 49 -1.44 4.29 12.43
C GLY A 49 -2.65 4.75 13.23
N PHE A 50 -3.85 4.69 12.66
CA PHE A 50 -5.09 5.11 13.31
C PHE A 50 -5.42 4.25 14.54
N ILE A 51 -5.27 2.93 14.43
CA ILE A 51 -5.46 2.00 15.55
C ILE A 51 -4.45 2.30 16.66
N THR A 52 -3.19 2.52 16.30
CA THR A 52 -2.13 2.84 17.27
C THR A 52 -2.43 4.13 18.02
N LEU A 53 -2.77 5.21 17.31
CA LEU A 53 -3.08 6.51 17.91
C LEU A 53 -4.35 6.47 18.77
N SER A 54 -5.35 5.70 18.34
CA SER A 54 -6.56 5.44 19.14
C SER A 54 -6.22 4.69 20.42
N LYS A 55 -5.37 3.67 20.33
CA LYS A 55 -4.98 2.81 21.47
C LYS A 55 -4.24 3.57 22.56
N ILE A 56 -3.36 4.50 22.20
CA ILE A 56 -2.65 5.36 23.17
C ILE A 56 -3.45 6.61 23.58
N GLY A 57 -4.70 6.72 23.11
CA GLY A 57 -5.64 7.75 23.54
C GLY A 57 -5.40 9.15 22.96
N ILE A 58 -4.46 9.32 22.01
CA ILE A 58 -4.21 10.60 21.32
C ILE A 58 -5.46 11.07 20.57
N LEU A 59 -6.19 10.15 19.93
CA LEU A 59 -7.43 10.48 19.21
C LEU A 59 -8.67 10.55 20.12
N GLY A 60 -8.57 10.06 21.36
CA GLY A 60 -9.68 9.99 22.33
C GLY A 60 -9.68 11.10 23.37
N GLY A 61 -8.70 12.02 23.34
CA GLY A 61 -8.62 13.16 24.26
C GLY A 61 -8.01 12.84 25.64
N GLY A 62 -7.52 11.62 25.86
CA GLY A 62 -6.85 11.21 27.09
C GLY A 62 -5.62 10.37 26.76
N VAL A 63 -4.44 10.97 26.83
CA VAL A 63 -3.18 10.28 26.52
C VAL A 63 -2.90 9.24 27.60
N ALA A 64 -2.77 7.97 27.20
CA ALA A 64 -2.41 6.89 28.11
C ALA A 64 -0.99 7.11 28.67
N ASP A 65 -0.75 6.65 29.91
CA ASP A 65 0.60 6.68 30.50
C ASP A 65 1.45 5.53 29.92
N VAL A 66 2.08 5.81 28.78
CA VAL A 66 2.85 4.82 28.02
C VAL A 66 4.29 4.77 28.53
N SER A 67 4.65 3.64 29.15
CA SER A 67 6.05 3.37 29.51
C SER A 67 6.96 3.33 28.28
N VAL A 68 8.25 3.63 28.45
CA VAL A 68 9.25 3.55 27.36
C VAL A 68 9.25 2.17 26.70
N THR A 69 9.16 1.10 27.50
CA THR A 69 9.10 -0.29 27.01
C THR A 69 7.88 -0.53 26.14
N THR A 70 6.69 -0.09 26.59
CA THR A 70 5.46 -0.18 25.80
C THR A 70 5.56 0.62 24.50
N GLY A 71 6.14 1.82 24.55
CA GLY A 71 6.39 2.65 23.37
C GLY A 71 7.30 1.97 22.33
N LEU A 72 8.38 1.31 22.78
CA LEU A 72 9.28 0.55 21.90
C LEU A 72 8.59 -0.68 21.29
N LEU A 73 7.74 -1.38 22.05
CA LEU A 73 6.93 -2.49 21.53
C LEU A 73 5.94 -2.02 20.47
N ILE A 74 5.27 -0.89 20.68
CA ILE A 74 4.35 -0.29 19.70
C ILE A 74 5.11 0.12 18.43
N LEU A 75 6.28 0.74 18.58
CA LEU A 75 7.13 1.10 17.45
C LEU A 75 7.50 -0.15 16.64
N ALA A 76 7.99 -1.20 17.31
CA ALA A 76 8.34 -2.47 16.69
C ALA A 76 7.14 -3.14 16.01
N ALA A 77 5.96 -3.07 16.61
CA ALA A 77 4.71 -3.61 16.05
C ALA A 77 4.27 -2.88 14.77
N CYS A 78 4.61 -1.60 14.60
CA CYS A 78 4.31 -0.82 13.39
C CYS A 78 5.34 -1.01 12.25
N LEU A 79 6.54 -1.52 12.55
CA LEU A 79 7.62 -1.64 11.55
C LEU A 79 7.29 -2.59 10.39
N PRO A 80 6.65 -3.77 10.57
CA PRO A 80 6.39 -4.68 9.46
C PRO A 80 5.59 -4.03 8.34
N ILE A 81 4.44 -3.40 8.65
CA ILE A 81 3.66 -2.68 7.64
C ILE A 81 4.39 -1.43 7.12
N GLY A 82 5.17 -0.76 7.96
CA GLY A 82 5.97 0.40 7.55
C GLY A 82 6.97 0.04 6.44
N ILE A 83 7.78 -0.99 6.68
CA ILE A 83 8.88 -1.40 5.79
C ILE A 83 8.35 -2.19 4.60
N VAL A 84 7.53 -3.23 4.84
CA VAL A 84 6.99 -4.04 3.74
C VAL A 84 6.05 -3.21 2.89
N GLY A 85 5.22 -2.34 3.48
CA GLY A 85 4.37 -1.42 2.73
C GLY A 85 5.17 -0.46 1.83
N LEU A 86 6.32 0.04 2.31
CA LEU A 86 7.22 0.86 1.49
C LEU A 86 7.76 0.09 0.28
N LEU A 87 8.33 -1.10 0.52
CA LEU A 87 9.01 -1.87 -0.53
C LEU A 87 8.02 -2.54 -1.50
N SER A 88 6.91 -3.06 -0.98
CA SER A 88 5.87 -3.71 -1.78
C SER A 88 5.12 -2.71 -2.63
N GLY A 89 4.82 -1.48 -2.16
CA GLY A 89 4.18 -0.45 -2.98
C GLY A 89 5.01 -0.07 -4.21
N ILE A 90 6.33 0.10 -4.03
CA ILE A 90 7.26 0.36 -5.14
C ILE A 90 7.29 -0.82 -6.11
N SER A 91 7.35 -2.05 -5.59
CA SER A 91 7.41 -3.26 -6.41
C SER A 91 6.11 -3.48 -7.18
N GLN A 92 4.96 -3.24 -6.54
CA GLN A 92 3.65 -3.34 -7.17
C GLN A 92 3.49 -2.28 -8.27
N GLY A 93 4.01 -1.06 -8.06
CA GLY A 93 4.05 -0.01 -9.07
C GLY A 93 4.83 -0.41 -10.33
N LYS A 94 6.01 -1.02 -10.17
CA LYS A 94 6.81 -1.54 -11.30
C LYS A 94 6.05 -2.63 -12.05
N THR A 95 5.43 -3.56 -11.33
CA THR A 95 4.62 -4.63 -11.93
C THR A 95 3.37 -4.09 -12.62
N ALA A 96 2.71 -3.08 -12.03
CA ALA A 96 1.56 -2.39 -12.62
C ALA A 96 1.94 -1.65 -13.91
N ALA A 97 3.09 -0.97 -13.94
CA ALA A 97 3.61 -0.35 -15.16
C ALA A 97 3.84 -1.37 -16.29
N ALA A 98 4.39 -2.54 -15.97
CA ALA A 98 4.54 -3.62 -16.95
C ALA A 98 3.18 -4.17 -17.42
N ALA A 99 2.21 -4.32 -16.51
CA ALA A 99 0.85 -4.74 -16.84
C ALA A 99 0.12 -3.72 -17.74
N ILE A 100 0.35 -2.42 -17.54
CA ILE A 100 -0.12 -1.36 -18.44
C ILE A 100 0.45 -1.55 -19.85
N GLY A 101 1.72 -1.95 -19.98
CA GLY A 101 2.32 -2.31 -21.27
C GLY A 101 1.62 -3.47 -21.99
N ILE A 102 1.08 -4.44 -21.25
CA ILE A 102 0.23 -5.50 -21.83
C ILE A 102 -1.06 -4.89 -22.38
N VAL A 103 -1.75 -4.07 -21.59
CA VAL A 103 -3.02 -3.43 -21.97
C VAL A 103 -2.85 -2.46 -23.14
N ALA A 104 -1.69 -1.83 -23.26
CA ALA A 104 -1.35 -0.95 -24.39
C ALA A 104 -1.47 -1.69 -25.73
N LYS A 105 -0.97 -2.94 -25.79
CA LYS A 105 -0.93 -3.77 -27.00
C LYS A 105 -2.10 -4.74 -27.13
N LYS A 106 -2.62 -5.25 -26.02
CA LYS A 106 -3.65 -6.29 -25.93
C LYS A 106 -4.69 -5.91 -24.87
N PRO A 107 -5.54 -4.90 -25.13
CA PRO A 107 -6.49 -4.35 -24.16
C PRO A 107 -7.54 -5.36 -23.67
N GLU A 108 -7.75 -6.46 -24.38
CA GLU A 108 -8.59 -7.60 -24.00
C GLU A 108 -7.98 -8.46 -22.88
N GLN A 109 -6.66 -8.38 -22.66
CA GLN A 109 -5.98 -9.10 -21.57
C GLN A 109 -5.99 -8.35 -20.24
N PHE A 110 -6.71 -7.21 -20.14
CA PHE A 110 -6.77 -6.36 -18.95
C PHE A 110 -6.99 -7.13 -17.64
N GLY A 111 -7.97 -8.03 -17.59
CA GLY A 111 -8.27 -8.83 -16.39
C GLY A 111 -7.08 -9.68 -15.93
N LYS A 112 -6.37 -10.31 -16.88
CA LYS A 112 -5.18 -11.13 -16.57
C LYS A 112 -3.98 -10.27 -16.21
N ALA A 113 -3.85 -9.11 -16.85
CA ALA A 113 -2.76 -8.16 -16.57
C ALA A 113 -2.80 -7.66 -15.13
N MET A 114 -3.98 -7.47 -14.54
CA MET A 114 -4.13 -7.07 -13.13
C MET A 114 -3.64 -8.12 -12.13
N LEU A 115 -3.56 -9.40 -12.51
CA LEU A 115 -3.13 -10.45 -11.59
C LEU A 115 -1.66 -10.31 -11.19
N PHE A 116 -0.81 -9.80 -12.09
CA PHE A 116 0.61 -9.62 -11.80
C PHE A 116 0.86 -8.66 -10.63
N PRO A 117 0.37 -7.40 -10.64
CA PRO A 117 0.51 -6.53 -9.48
C PRO A 117 -0.26 -7.05 -8.27
N ALA A 118 -1.38 -7.78 -8.44
CA ALA A 118 -2.10 -8.36 -7.31
C ALA A 118 -1.28 -9.40 -6.52
N MET A 119 -0.36 -10.14 -7.16
CA MET A 119 0.51 -11.08 -6.44
C MET A 119 1.48 -10.38 -5.47
N VAL A 120 1.88 -9.14 -5.76
CA VAL A 120 2.72 -8.34 -4.85
C VAL A 120 1.93 -7.92 -3.61
N GLU A 121 0.62 -7.72 -3.76
CA GLU A 121 -0.28 -7.28 -2.69
C GLU A 121 -0.36 -8.27 -1.53
N THR A 122 -0.26 -9.57 -1.81
CA THR A 122 -0.31 -10.62 -0.78
C THR A 122 0.73 -10.38 0.33
N TYR A 123 1.94 -9.92 -0.02
CA TYR A 123 2.98 -9.63 0.97
C TYR A 123 2.66 -8.40 1.84
N ALA A 124 2.00 -7.39 1.26
CA ALA A 124 1.55 -6.23 2.02
C ALA A 124 0.44 -6.60 3.03
N ILE A 125 -0.49 -7.46 2.63
CA ILE A 125 -1.57 -7.96 3.51
C ILE A 125 -0.98 -8.76 4.68
N LEU A 126 0.01 -9.61 4.44
CA LEU A 126 0.67 -10.36 5.51
C LEU A 126 1.34 -9.43 6.53
N ALA A 127 2.03 -8.39 6.06
CA ALA A 127 2.67 -7.40 6.93
C ALA A 127 1.65 -6.55 7.71
N LEU A 128 0.52 -6.22 7.09
CA LEU A 128 -0.61 -5.57 7.75
C LEU A 128 -1.13 -6.46 8.89
N LEU A 129 -1.40 -7.74 8.61
CA LEU A 129 -1.93 -8.67 9.61
C LEU A 129 -1.01 -8.78 10.82
N VAL A 130 0.30 -8.94 10.59
CA VAL A 130 1.31 -9.00 11.67
C VAL A 130 1.27 -7.72 12.52
N SER A 131 1.28 -6.55 11.87
CA SER A 131 1.30 -5.27 12.58
C SER A 131 0.01 -5.03 13.35
N PHE A 132 -1.13 -5.36 12.74
CA PHE A 132 -2.45 -5.27 13.38
C PHE A 132 -2.54 -6.15 14.62
N LEU A 133 -2.16 -7.43 14.52
CA LEU A 133 -2.20 -8.36 15.66
C LEU A 133 -1.23 -7.92 16.77
N ALA A 134 -0.02 -7.48 16.41
CA ALA A 134 0.98 -7.03 17.36
C ALA A 134 0.52 -5.78 18.13
N VAL A 135 0.01 -4.75 17.44
CA VAL A 135 -0.50 -3.53 18.09
C VAL A 135 -1.68 -3.84 19.00
N ASN A 136 -2.60 -4.71 18.58
CA ASN A 136 -3.74 -5.08 19.40
C ASN A 136 -3.33 -5.91 20.63
N GLY A 137 -2.31 -6.76 20.52
CA GLY A 137 -1.83 -7.61 21.62
C GLY A 137 -1.05 -6.89 22.72
N ILE A 138 -0.52 -5.69 22.48
CA ILE A 138 0.20 -4.92 23.50
C ILE A 138 -0.81 -4.35 24.52
N GLN A 139 -0.54 -4.50 25.81
CA GLN A 139 -1.33 -3.85 26.87
C GLN A 139 -0.81 -2.43 27.09
N VAL A 140 -1.73 -1.47 27.08
CA VAL A 140 -1.49 -0.03 27.28
C VAL A 140 -2.33 0.43 28.45
#